data_AF-A0A9D5F5C2-F1
#
_entry.id   AF-A0A9D5F5C2-F1
#
_cell.length_a   1.000
_cell.length_b   1.000
_cell.length_c   1.000
_cell.angle_alpha   90.00
_cell.angle_beta   90.00
_cell.angle_gamma   90.00
#
_symmetry.space_group_name_H-M   'P 1'
#
loop_
_entity.id
_entity.type
_entity.pdbx_description
1 polymer ?
#
loop_
_entity_poly.entity_id
_entity_poly.type
_entity_poly.pdbx_seq_one_letter_code
_entity_poly.pdbx_strand_id
1 'polypeptide(L)'
;MYLLGEQSALADAMINRLQNLPAQWLEGLLSCGSAIELEATDDLSAQLPDDQVFLLAEGVINGFIGSRALFYWQEGDLIGLQQSDAWADCRLRSDGPLRLLPYRRSDVFQHLFADASRAELFLEYLLGQMALLAHAVAELKPREFRSTNGFKRVEAGETLIHQGDPADHVFVIIEGHAEAFVDGHKVGEVPKDEIFGAMALFTGEPRNATVVTREPCTVMLIPGDQFLSMTSSNPKIAHSLIASMARRIGQMNQQIARLTADKG
;
A
#
# COMPACT_ATOMS: atom_id res chain seq x y z
N MET A 1 3.26 -7.76 16.16
CA MET A 1 2.43 -7.63 14.95
C MET A 1 3.28 -7.02 13.85
N TYR A 2 3.53 -7.78 12.80
CA TYR A 2 4.48 -7.42 11.74
C TYR A 2 3.80 -7.57 10.38
N LEU A 3 4.16 -6.76 9.40
CA LEU A 3 3.55 -6.82 8.07
C LEU A 3 4.18 -7.92 7.21
N LEU A 4 3.36 -8.63 6.43
CA LEU A 4 3.81 -9.65 5.49
C LEU A 4 4.43 -8.99 4.25
N GLY A 5 5.63 -9.41 3.85
CA GLY A 5 6.35 -8.91 2.67
C GLY A 5 7.86 -8.84 2.86
N GLU A 6 8.57 -8.33 1.85
CA GLU A 6 9.98 -7.94 2.00
C GLU A 6 10.07 -6.76 2.97
N GLN A 7 10.91 -6.88 3.99
CA GLN A 7 11.14 -5.85 4.99
C GLN A 7 12.56 -5.32 4.90
N SER A 8 12.77 -4.06 5.29
CA SER A 8 14.11 -3.49 5.37
C SER A 8 14.90 -4.12 6.52
N ALA A 9 16.24 -4.14 6.40
CA ALA A 9 17.12 -4.63 7.48
C ALA A 9 16.91 -3.90 8.82
N LEU A 10 16.44 -2.64 8.77
CA LEU A 10 16.08 -1.87 9.96
C LEU A 10 14.80 -2.40 10.60
N ALA A 11 13.79 -2.73 9.79
CA ALA A 11 12.56 -3.35 10.26
C ALA A 11 12.86 -4.72 10.89
N ASP A 12 13.68 -5.56 10.26
CA ASP A 12 14.09 -6.86 10.82
C ASP A 12 14.79 -6.71 12.19
N ALA A 13 15.70 -5.74 12.32
CA ALA A 13 16.38 -5.47 13.58
C ALA A 13 15.38 -5.03 14.68
N MET A 14 14.40 -4.19 14.32
CA MET A 14 13.34 -3.79 15.24
C MET A 14 12.43 -4.95 15.64
N ILE A 15 12.03 -5.81 14.71
CA ILE A 15 11.22 -7.01 15.01
C ILE A 15 11.96 -7.89 16.00
N ASN A 16 13.24 -8.16 15.74
CA ASN A 16 14.06 -8.98 16.62
C ASN A 16 14.23 -8.36 18.02
N ARG A 17 14.25 -7.04 18.12
CA ARG A 17 14.26 -6.36 19.41
C ARG A 17 12.92 -6.52 20.12
N LEU A 18 11.82 -6.27 19.43
CA LEU A 18 10.47 -6.24 19.99
C LEU A 18 9.99 -7.61 20.47
N GLN A 19 10.29 -8.69 19.76
CA GLN A 19 9.88 -10.07 20.15
C GLN A 19 10.47 -10.50 21.51
N ASN A 20 11.61 -9.93 21.90
CA ASN A 20 12.29 -10.30 23.14
C ASN A 20 11.82 -9.49 24.36
N LEU A 21 11.07 -8.41 24.14
CA LEU A 21 10.63 -7.55 25.23
C LEU A 21 9.59 -8.25 26.11
N PRO A 22 8.48 -8.81 25.59
CA PRO A 22 7.40 -9.36 26.42
C PRO A 22 7.87 -10.31 27.52
N ALA A 23 8.81 -11.21 27.22
CA ALA A 23 9.37 -12.13 28.20
C ALA A 23 10.07 -11.42 29.38
N GLN A 24 10.74 -10.29 29.13
CA GLN A 24 11.48 -9.53 30.15
C GLN A 24 10.55 -8.79 31.11
N TRP A 25 9.47 -8.18 30.59
CA TRP A 25 8.55 -7.41 31.44
C TRP A 25 7.38 -8.22 31.99
N LEU A 26 7.23 -9.49 31.58
CA LEU A 26 6.39 -10.49 32.25
C LEU A 26 7.16 -11.33 33.27
N GLU A 27 8.47 -11.14 33.40
CA GLU A 27 9.29 -11.92 34.33
C GLU A 27 8.77 -11.78 35.78
N GLY A 28 8.53 -12.93 36.42
CA GLY A 28 7.98 -12.98 37.78
C GLY A 28 6.46 -12.80 37.86
N LEU A 29 5.75 -12.61 36.75
CA LEU A 29 4.29 -12.70 36.70
C LEU A 29 3.87 -14.15 36.47
N LEU A 30 2.94 -14.64 37.29
CA LEU A 30 2.38 -15.99 37.12
C LEU A 30 1.30 -15.99 36.03
N SER A 31 1.27 -17.04 35.22
CA SER A 31 0.16 -17.26 34.28
C SER A 31 -1.14 -17.47 35.04
N CYS A 32 -2.26 -17.03 34.46
CA CYS A 32 -3.57 -17.17 35.10
C CYS A 32 -4.22 -18.54 34.84
N GLY A 33 -3.56 -19.41 34.06
CA GLY A 33 -4.03 -20.74 33.72
C GLY A 33 -2.96 -21.58 33.02
N SER A 34 -3.37 -22.78 32.60
CA SER A 34 -2.56 -23.68 31.77
C SER A 34 -2.34 -23.11 30.38
N ALA A 35 -1.25 -23.52 29.73
CA ALA A 35 -1.01 -23.21 28.33
C ALA A 35 -2.18 -23.69 27.46
N ILE A 36 -2.61 -22.85 26.53
CA ILE A 36 -3.61 -23.19 25.51
C ILE A 36 -2.85 -23.73 24.30
N GLU A 37 -3.13 -24.97 23.94
CA GLU A 37 -2.56 -25.64 22.77
C GLU A 37 -3.65 -25.78 21.71
N LEU A 38 -3.39 -25.28 20.51
CA LEU A 38 -4.29 -25.35 19.36
C LEU A 38 -3.54 -25.95 18.19
N GLU A 39 -4.21 -26.76 17.37
CA GLU A 39 -3.64 -27.30 16.13
C GLU A 39 -3.69 -26.22 15.03
N ALA A 40 -4.67 -26.26 14.12
CA ALA A 40 -4.94 -25.19 13.18
C ALA A 40 -6.26 -24.51 13.54
N THR A 41 -6.35 -23.20 13.32
CA THR A 41 -7.55 -22.43 13.63
C THR A 41 -7.77 -21.30 12.64
N ASP A 42 -8.99 -21.18 12.11
CA ASP A 42 -9.39 -20.12 11.18
C ASP A 42 -9.84 -18.83 11.88
N ASP A 43 -10.21 -18.91 13.16
CA ASP A 43 -10.63 -17.77 13.98
C ASP A 43 -10.18 -17.99 15.43
N LEU A 44 -8.99 -17.47 15.72
CA LEU A 44 -8.39 -17.50 17.05
C LEU A 44 -9.07 -16.51 18.00
N SER A 45 -9.51 -15.35 17.51
CA SER A 45 -10.21 -14.34 18.29
C SER A 45 -11.47 -14.88 18.97
N ALA A 46 -12.24 -15.70 18.27
CA ALA A 46 -13.46 -16.30 18.83
C ALA A 46 -13.20 -17.34 19.95
N GLN A 47 -11.96 -17.83 20.08
CA GLN A 47 -11.59 -18.89 21.03
C GLN A 47 -10.84 -18.37 22.26
N LEU A 48 -10.39 -17.11 22.22
CA LEU A 48 -9.61 -16.50 23.28
C LEU A 48 -10.49 -15.58 24.14
N PRO A 49 -10.40 -15.67 25.48
CA PRO A 49 -11.06 -14.73 26.37
C PRO A 49 -10.64 -13.27 26.17
N ASP A 50 -11.63 -12.38 26.16
CA ASP A 50 -11.42 -10.92 26.01
C ASP A 50 -10.80 -10.25 27.25
N ASP A 51 -10.70 -10.93 28.40
CA ASP A 51 -10.11 -10.37 29.62
C ASP A 51 -8.62 -10.70 29.80
N GLN A 52 -8.04 -11.39 28.81
CA GLN A 52 -6.69 -11.94 28.87
C GLN A 52 -5.80 -11.44 27.73
N VAL A 53 -4.50 -11.54 27.98
CA VAL A 53 -3.45 -11.40 26.98
C VAL A 53 -2.65 -12.70 26.96
N PHE A 54 -2.15 -13.05 25.78
CA PHE A 54 -1.51 -14.35 25.55
C PHE A 54 -0.12 -14.13 25.00
N LEU A 55 0.88 -14.70 25.66
CA LEU A 55 2.23 -14.78 25.11
C LEU A 55 2.28 -15.98 24.15
N LEU A 56 2.65 -15.72 22.89
CA LEU A 56 2.86 -16.74 21.90
C LEU A 56 4.19 -17.46 22.17
N ALA A 57 4.10 -18.66 22.74
CA ALA A 57 5.26 -19.46 23.11
C ALA A 57 5.72 -20.40 21.99
N GLU A 58 4.82 -20.76 21.06
CA GLU A 58 5.15 -21.57 19.88
C GLU A 58 4.17 -21.29 18.75
N GLY A 59 4.67 -21.24 17.52
CA GLY A 59 3.87 -21.11 16.31
C GLY A 59 3.80 -19.69 15.73
N VAL A 60 2.99 -19.52 14.69
CA VAL A 60 2.81 -18.26 13.96
C VAL A 60 1.32 -18.00 13.76
N ILE A 61 0.89 -16.76 13.98
CA ILE A 61 -0.50 -16.32 13.77
C ILE A 61 -0.50 -15.29 12.65
N ASN A 62 -1.41 -15.42 11.71
CA ASN A 62 -1.63 -14.48 10.62
C ASN A 62 -2.92 -13.67 10.84
N GLY A 63 -2.85 -12.36 10.64
CA GLY A 63 -3.97 -11.44 10.68
C GLY A 63 -4.47 -11.12 9.28
N PHE A 64 -5.76 -11.35 9.05
CA PHE A 64 -6.44 -11.12 7.78
C PHE A 64 -7.43 -9.97 7.90
N ILE A 65 -7.44 -9.06 6.91
CA ILE A 65 -8.54 -8.11 6.71
C ILE A 65 -9.21 -8.48 5.38
N GLY A 66 -10.50 -8.83 5.45
CA GLY A 66 -11.20 -9.45 4.34
C GLY A 66 -10.56 -10.80 3.96
N SER A 67 -10.11 -10.95 2.72
CA SER A 67 -9.42 -12.17 2.24
C SER A 67 -7.89 -12.06 2.20
N ARG A 68 -7.32 -10.92 2.63
CA ARG A 68 -5.88 -10.65 2.49
C ARG A 68 -5.19 -10.80 3.84
N ALA A 69 -4.19 -11.68 3.89
CA ALA A 69 -3.23 -11.73 5.00
C ALA A 69 -2.37 -10.46 4.95
N LEU A 70 -2.35 -9.71 6.05
CA LEU A 70 -1.60 -8.46 6.15
C LEU A 70 -0.54 -8.54 7.23
N PHE A 71 -0.88 -9.15 8.35
CA PHE A 71 -0.03 -9.15 9.53
C PHE A 71 0.34 -10.57 9.94
N TYR A 72 1.42 -10.70 10.68
CA TYR A 72 1.73 -11.90 11.43
C TYR A 72 2.24 -11.57 12.83
N TRP A 73 2.11 -12.54 13.72
CA TRP A 73 2.72 -12.62 15.04
C TRP A 73 3.50 -13.91 15.13
N GLN A 74 4.61 -13.88 15.84
CA GLN A 74 5.50 -15.02 16.02
C GLN A 74 5.85 -15.22 17.48
N GLU A 75 6.61 -16.28 17.76
CA GLU A 75 7.09 -16.60 19.10
C GLU A 75 7.69 -15.36 19.80
N GLY A 76 7.28 -15.17 21.06
CA GLY A 76 7.64 -14.02 21.90
C GLY A 76 6.66 -12.85 21.82
N ASP A 77 5.76 -12.81 20.83
CA ASP A 77 4.77 -11.74 20.71
C ASP A 77 3.57 -11.91 21.66
N LEU A 78 2.89 -10.79 21.92
CA LEU A 78 1.64 -10.76 22.68
C LEU A 78 0.41 -10.64 21.77
N ILE A 79 -0.60 -11.45 22.08
CA ILE A 79 -1.94 -11.42 21.51
C ILE A 79 -2.92 -10.89 22.56
N GLY A 80 -3.95 -10.16 22.13
CA GLY A 80 -4.99 -9.63 23.03
C GLY A 80 -4.67 -8.25 23.64
N LEU A 81 -3.57 -7.59 23.27
CA LEU A 81 -3.33 -6.20 23.68
C LEU A 81 -4.34 -5.23 23.03
N GLN A 82 -4.75 -5.51 21.79
CA GLN A 82 -5.55 -4.65 20.90
C GLN A 82 -7.06 -4.95 20.94
N GLN A 83 -7.68 -4.91 22.13
CA GLN A 83 -9.12 -5.19 22.33
C GLN A 83 -10.01 -3.98 22.03
N SER A 84 -9.94 -3.44 20.81
CA SER A 84 -10.77 -2.32 20.37
C SER A 84 -11.65 -2.75 19.21
N ASP A 85 -12.87 -2.22 19.14
CA ASP A 85 -13.78 -2.34 17.99
C ASP A 85 -13.10 -1.97 16.66
N ALA A 86 -12.02 -1.17 16.70
CA ALA A 86 -11.19 -0.86 15.53
C ALA A 86 -10.58 -2.10 14.84
N TRP A 87 -10.54 -3.26 15.52
CA TRP A 87 -10.01 -4.52 15.01
C TRP A 87 -11.10 -5.55 14.68
N ALA A 88 -12.38 -5.18 14.71
CA ALA A 88 -13.50 -6.12 14.47
C ALA A 88 -13.43 -6.82 13.10
N ASP A 89 -12.83 -6.17 12.09
CA ASP A 89 -12.67 -6.72 10.74
C ASP A 89 -11.38 -7.56 10.57
N CYS A 90 -10.53 -7.64 11.59
CA CYS A 90 -9.29 -8.40 11.56
C CYS A 90 -9.52 -9.81 12.12
N ARG A 91 -9.33 -10.84 11.28
CA ARG A 91 -9.42 -12.24 11.69
C ARG A 91 -8.04 -12.83 11.92
N LEU A 92 -7.85 -13.44 13.07
CA LEU A 92 -6.60 -14.11 13.43
C LEU A 92 -6.70 -15.61 13.09
N ARG A 93 -5.79 -16.12 12.27
CA ARG A 93 -5.73 -17.51 11.82
C ARG A 93 -4.34 -18.09 12.04
N SER A 94 -4.26 -19.39 12.29
CA SER A 94 -3.01 -20.14 12.21
C SER A 94 -3.20 -21.44 11.46
N ASP A 95 -2.22 -21.75 10.61
CA ASP A 95 -2.20 -22.94 9.76
C ASP A 95 -1.47 -24.14 10.42
N GLY A 96 -0.88 -23.94 11.59
CA GLY A 96 -0.11 -24.96 12.32
C GLY A 96 -0.17 -24.73 13.83
N PRO A 97 0.43 -25.65 14.62
CA PRO A 97 0.22 -25.70 16.06
C PRO A 97 0.65 -24.40 16.75
N LEU A 98 -0.15 -23.99 17.72
CA LEU A 98 0.07 -22.83 18.57
C LEU A 98 0.15 -23.24 20.03
N ARG A 99 1.05 -22.59 20.76
CA ARG A 99 1.09 -22.65 22.23
C ARG A 99 1.02 -21.24 22.80
N LEU A 100 -0.03 -20.97 23.56
CA LEU A 100 -0.34 -19.66 24.13
C LEU A 100 -0.31 -19.71 25.66
N LEU A 101 0.44 -18.82 26.29
CA LEU A 101 0.49 -18.69 27.74
C LEU A 101 -0.45 -17.55 28.19
N PRO A 102 -1.51 -17.84 28.96
CA PRO A 102 -2.51 -16.84 29.33
C PRO A 102 -2.10 -16.03 30.55
N TYR A 103 -2.31 -14.71 30.46
CA TYR A 103 -2.16 -13.76 31.56
C TYR A 103 -3.39 -12.87 31.67
N ARG A 104 -3.85 -12.61 32.89
CA ARG A 104 -4.92 -11.65 33.12
C ARG A 104 -4.45 -10.25 32.75
N ARG A 105 -5.24 -9.57 31.93
CA ARG A 105 -4.90 -8.24 31.44
C ARG A 105 -4.65 -7.24 32.58
N SER A 106 -5.50 -7.26 33.61
CA SER A 106 -5.35 -6.43 34.81
C SER A 106 -4.00 -6.63 35.49
N ASP A 107 -3.60 -7.89 35.63
CA ASP A 107 -2.42 -8.28 36.40
C ASP A 107 -1.16 -7.92 35.63
N VAL A 108 -1.17 -8.06 34.30
CA VAL A 108 -0.08 -7.58 33.42
C VAL A 108 0.13 -6.09 33.57
N PHE A 109 -0.93 -5.27 33.47
CA PHE A 109 -0.78 -3.82 33.60
C PHE A 109 -0.36 -3.41 35.02
N GLN A 110 -0.92 -4.04 36.05
CA GLN A 110 -0.50 -3.77 37.43
C GLN A 110 0.98 -4.12 37.64
N HIS A 111 1.42 -5.26 37.12
CA HIS A 111 2.81 -5.71 37.19
C HIS A 111 3.76 -4.78 36.43
N LEU A 112 3.38 -4.37 35.22
CA LEU A 112 4.11 -3.41 34.40
C LEU A 112 4.32 -2.07 35.11
N PHE A 113 3.24 -1.46 35.59
CA PHE A 113 3.28 -0.11 36.16
C PHE A 113 3.76 -0.09 37.61
N ALA A 114 3.96 -1.25 38.24
CA ALA A 114 4.58 -1.34 39.56
C ALA A 114 6.09 -1.08 39.54
N ASP A 115 6.75 -1.07 38.38
CA ASP A 115 8.18 -0.83 38.22
C ASP A 115 8.46 0.05 37.01
N ALA A 116 9.26 1.10 37.19
CA ALA A 116 9.54 2.07 36.14
C ALA A 116 10.28 1.44 34.94
N SER A 117 11.20 0.50 35.18
CA SER A 117 11.98 -0.13 34.12
C SER A 117 11.11 -1.02 33.23
N ARG A 118 10.18 -1.80 33.81
CA ARG A 118 9.19 -2.56 33.03
C ARG A 118 8.25 -1.66 32.24
N ALA A 119 7.82 -0.54 32.83
CA ALA A 119 7.00 0.45 32.12
C ALA A 119 7.75 1.07 30.92
N GLU A 120 9.04 1.38 31.06
CA GLU A 120 9.87 1.87 29.96
C GLU A 120 10.01 0.84 28.83
N LEU A 121 10.25 -0.44 29.15
CA LEU A 121 10.29 -1.50 28.14
C LEU A 121 8.95 -1.68 27.42
N PHE A 122 7.83 -1.52 28.13
CA PHE A 122 6.51 -1.56 27.50
C PHE A 122 6.28 -0.38 26.56
N LEU A 123 6.72 0.82 26.92
CA LEU A 123 6.65 1.99 26.05
C LEU A 123 7.56 1.82 24.82
N GLU A 124 8.79 1.29 24.98
CA GLU A 124 9.67 0.92 23.87
C GLU A 124 8.95 -0.05 22.92
N TYR A 125 8.29 -1.05 23.48
CA TYR A 125 7.52 -2.02 22.72
C TYR A 125 6.40 -1.35 21.89
N LEU A 126 5.56 -0.52 22.52
CA LEU A 126 4.46 0.16 21.83
C LEU A 126 4.93 1.14 20.75
N LEU A 127 5.96 1.93 21.05
CA LEU A 127 6.54 2.88 20.10
C LEU A 127 7.20 2.15 18.92
N GLY A 128 7.85 1.02 19.17
CA GLY A 128 8.43 0.19 18.11
C GLY A 128 7.38 -0.42 17.19
N GLN A 129 6.27 -0.94 17.74
CA GLN A 129 5.15 -1.44 16.93
C GLN A 129 4.57 -0.32 16.04
N MET A 130 4.41 0.89 16.59
CA MET A 130 3.93 2.06 15.83
C MET A 130 4.92 2.47 14.72
N ALA A 131 6.22 2.44 15.00
CA ALA A 131 7.25 2.75 14.01
C ALA A 131 7.30 1.74 12.86
N LEU A 132 7.13 0.43 13.14
CA LEU A 132 7.01 -0.60 12.10
C LEU A 132 5.79 -0.39 11.21
N LEU A 133 4.63 -0.08 11.80
CA LEU A 133 3.43 0.28 11.05
C LEU A 133 3.64 1.52 10.18
N ALA A 134 4.26 2.57 10.73
CA ALA A 134 4.54 3.79 9.99
C ALA A 134 5.51 3.53 8.81
N HIS A 135 6.54 2.72 9.02
CA HIS A 135 7.50 2.34 7.98
C HIS A 135 6.81 1.60 6.85
N ALA A 136 6.01 0.60 7.18
CA ALA A 136 5.33 -0.18 6.17
C ALA A 136 4.18 0.57 5.49
N VAL A 137 3.50 1.52 6.14
CA VAL A 137 2.60 2.47 5.46
C VAL A 137 3.37 3.37 4.50
N ALA A 138 4.61 3.74 4.82
CA ALA A 138 5.47 4.50 3.93
C ALA A 138 5.98 3.68 2.75
N GLU A 139 6.18 2.37 2.91
CA GLU A 139 6.60 1.44 1.85
C GLU A 139 5.43 0.95 0.98
N LEU A 140 4.25 0.71 1.58
CA LEU A 140 3.02 0.33 0.87
C LEU A 140 2.36 1.50 0.15
N LYS A 141 2.72 2.75 0.49
CA LYS A 141 2.41 3.88 -0.37
C LYS A 141 3.38 3.82 -1.55
N PRO A 142 2.92 3.55 -2.79
CA PRO A 142 3.78 3.68 -3.94
C PRO A 142 4.42 5.07 -3.89
N ARG A 143 5.76 5.12 -4.05
CA ARG A 143 6.54 6.36 -4.14
C ARG A 143 6.22 7.18 -5.41
N GLU A 144 5.09 6.90 -6.04
CA GLU A 144 4.73 7.47 -7.32
C GLU A 144 4.18 8.89 -7.10
N PHE A 145 5.01 9.84 -7.51
CA PHE A 145 4.56 11.01 -8.25
C PHE A 145 3.58 11.94 -7.50
N ARG A 146 3.80 12.18 -6.22
CA ARG A 146 3.09 13.25 -5.48
C ARG A 146 3.84 14.58 -5.55
N SER A 147 3.38 15.50 -6.40
CA SER A 147 3.58 16.92 -6.11
C SER A 147 2.48 17.37 -5.15
N THR A 148 2.87 18.06 -4.08
CA THR A 148 2.00 18.62 -3.04
C THR A 148 0.92 19.56 -3.58
N ASN A 149 1.04 20.04 -4.82
CA ASN A 149 0.06 20.89 -5.49
C ASN A 149 -0.49 20.28 -6.81
N GLY A 150 -0.20 19.00 -7.09
CA GLY A 150 -0.58 18.37 -8.35
C GLY A 150 0.28 18.74 -9.57
N PHE A 151 1.22 19.69 -9.46
CA PHE A 151 2.10 20.12 -10.57
C PHE A 151 3.56 19.71 -10.37
N LYS A 152 4.20 19.11 -11.37
CA LYS A 152 5.61 18.74 -11.36
C LYS A 152 6.32 19.40 -12.54
N ARG A 153 7.52 19.93 -12.31
CA ARG A 153 8.46 20.27 -13.38
C ARG A 153 9.33 19.08 -13.71
N VAL A 154 9.49 18.81 -15.00
CA VAL A 154 10.25 17.71 -15.56
C VAL A 154 11.17 18.26 -16.64
N GLU A 155 12.38 17.75 -16.74
CA GLU A 155 13.34 18.20 -17.74
C GLU A 155 13.07 17.55 -19.11
N ALA A 156 13.76 18.03 -20.15
CA ALA A 156 13.70 17.41 -21.47
C ALA A 156 14.27 15.99 -21.45
N GLY A 157 13.59 15.03 -22.09
CA GLY A 157 13.99 13.63 -22.16
C GLY A 157 13.50 12.76 -21.00
N GLU A 158 12.79 13.32 -20.02
CA GLU A 158 12.16 12.53 -18.96
C GLU A 158 10.99 11.71 -19.51
N THR A 159 10.90 10.45 -19.07
CA THR A 159 9.77 9.57 -19.39
C THR A 159 8.67 9.77 -18.36
N LEU A 160 7.47 10.12 -18.83
CA LEU A 160 6.28 10.34 -18.00
C LEU A 160 5.44 9.08 -17.82
N ILE A 161 5.42 8.23 -18.85
CA ILE A 161 4.69 6.96 -18.88
C ILE A 161 5.58 5.94 -19.58
N HIS A 162 5.70 4.72 -19.06
CA HIS A 162 6.20 3.59 -19.84
C HIS A 162 5.05 2.74 -20.37
N GLN A 163 5.18 2.29 -21.62
CA GLN A 163 4.28 1.31 -22.21
C GLN A 163 4.33 0.01 -21.40
N GLY A 164 3.16 -0.56 -21.10
CA GLY A 164 3.01 -1.78 -20.31
C GLY A 164 2.82 -1.56 -18.82
N ASP A 165 3.06 -0.34 -18.30
CA ASP A 165 2.82 -0.04 -16.90
C ASP A 165 1.32 -0.11 -16.55
N PRO A 166 0.96 -0.41 -15.30
CA PRO A 166 -0.39 -0.17 -14.82
C PRO A 166 -0.73 1.34 -14.85
N ALA A 167 -2.02 1.66 -14.84
CA ALA A 167 -2.48 3.04 -14.77
C ALA A 167 -3.27 3.30 -13.50
N ASP A 168 -2.82 4.29 -12.75
CA ASP A 168 -3.40 4.76 -11.48
C ASP A 168 -3.61 6.30 -11.47
N HIS A 169 -3.07 7.01 -12.47
CA HIS A 169 -3.23 8.46 -12.65
C HIS A 169 -3.29 8.88 -14.14
N VAL A 170 -3.77 10.10 -14.39
CA VAL A 170 -3.66 10.79 -15.68
C VAL A 170 -2.77 12.00 -15.57
N PHE A 171 -2.29 12.46 -16.72
CA PHE A 171 -1.42 13.62 -16.82
C PHE A 171 -2.04 14.69 -17.71
N VAL A 172 -1.70 15.95 -17.43
CA VAL A 172 -1.98 17.10 -18.30
C VAL A 172 -0.71 17.90 -18.48
N ILE A 173 -0.33 18.22 -19.71
CA ILE A 173 0.78 19.15 -19.95
C ILE A 173 0.26 20.58 -19.76
N ILE A 174 0.82 21.30 -18.80
CA ILE A 174 0.47 22.70 -18.53
C ILE A 174 1.39 23.64 -19.32
N GLU A 175 2.63 23.22 -19.49
CA GLU A 175 3.67 23.92 -20.24
C GLU A 175 4.67 22.90 -20.80
N GLY A 176 5.17 23.16 -22.00
CA GLY A 176 6.09 22.27 -22.72
C GLY A 176 5.40 21.34 -23.73
N HIS A 177 6.13 20.34 -24.21
CA HIS A 177 5.63 19.30 -25.11
C HIS A 177 6.29 17.93 -24.87
N ALA A 178 5.54 16.88 -25.19
CA ALA A 178 6.02 15.51 -25.15
C ALA A 178 5.62 14.75 -26.42
N GLU A 179 6.20 13.57 -26.59
CA GLU A 179 5.92 12.66 -27.70
C GLU A 179 5.54 11.29 -27.17
N ALA A 180 4.64 10.61 -27.89
CA ALA A 180 4.19 9.26 -27.57
C ALA A 180 4.84 8.23 -28.51
N PHE A 181 5.26 7.11 -27.93
CA PHE A 181 5.94 6.00 -28.60
C PHE A 181 5.25 4.69 -28.31
N VAL A 182 5.12 3.84 -29.33
CA VAL A 182 4.69 2.44 -29.19
C VAL A 182 5.77 1.57 -29.79
N ASP A 183 6.28 0.63 -29.00
CA ASP A 183 7.38 -0.28 -29.40
C ASP A 183 8.56 0.47 -30.03
N GLY A 184 8.91 1.62 -29.43
CA GLY A 184 10.00 2.50 -29.87
C GLY A 184 9.68 3.42 -31.07
N HIS A 185 8.51 3.30 -31.69
CA HIS A 185 8.11 4.11 -32.85
C HIS A 185 7.26 5.31 -32.40
N LYS A 186 7.59 6.52 -32.87
CA LYS A 186 6.79 7.72 -32.59
C LYS A 186 5.40 7.56 -33.22
N VAL A 187 4.36 7.56 -32.38
CA VAL A 187 2.96 7.44 -32.81
C VAL A 187 2.19 8.76 -32.73
N GLY A 188 2.73 9.77 -32.04
CA GLY A 188 2.06 11.05 -31.94
C GLY A 188 2.77 12.05 -31.05
N GLU A 189 2.20 13.24 -31.00
CA GLU A 189 2.63 14.33 -30.14
C GLU A 189 1.61 14.53 -29.02
N VAL A 190 2.10 15.02 -27.89
CA VAL A 190 1.30 15.40 -26.73
C VAL A 190 1.55 16.90 -26.50
N PRO A 191 0.70 17.77 -27.07
CA PRO A 191 0.78 19.21 -26.87
C PRO A 191 0.34 19.64 -25.47
N LYS A 192 0.57 20.92 -25.18
CA LYS A 192 0.00 21.64 -24.04
C LYS A 192 -1.53 21.51 -23.98
N ASP A 193 -2.05 21.51 -22.76
CA ASP A 193 -3.45 21.38 -22.35
C ASP A 193 -4.09 20.03 -22.73
N GLU A 194 -3.30 19.07 -23.21
CA GLU A 194 -3.76 17.73 -23.53
C GLU A 194 -3.73 16.82 -22.30
N ILE A 195 -4.86 16.12 -22.09
CA ILE A 195 -4.96 15.03 -21.13
C ILE A 195 -4.47 13.75 -21.79
N PHE A 196 -3.49 13.08 -21.19
CA PHE A 196 -2.94 11.83 -21.70
C PHE A 196 -2.82 10.77 -20.59
N GLY A 197 -2.67 9.51 -21.03
CA GLY A 197 -2.70 8.34 -20.14
C GLY A 197 -4.11 7.90 -19.71
N ALA A 198 -5.16 8.64 -20.04
CA ALA A 198 -6.53 8.34 -19.59
C ALA A 198 -7.09 7.00 -20.09
N MET A 199 -6.62 6.48 -21.23
CA MET A 199 -7.20 5.29 -21.87
C MET A 199 -7.13 4.05 -20.98
N ALA A 200 -5.95 3.78 -20.42
CA ALA A 200 -5.70 2.65 -19.52
C ALA A 200 -6.62 2.65 -18.27
N LEU A 201 -6.99 3.83 -17.76
CA LEU A 201 -7.94 3.92 -16.65
C LEU A 201 -9.37 3.55 -17.04
N PHE A 202 -9.78 3.82 -18.28
CA PHE A 202 -11.13 3.51 -18.75
C PHE A 202 -11.26 2.08 -19.26
N THR A 203 -10.21 1.52 -19.87
CA THR A 203 -10.24 0.18 -20.44
C THR A 203 -9.80 -0.90 -19.45
N GLY A 204 -9.06 -0.53 -18.40
CA GLY A 204 -8.41 -1.48 -17.50
C GLY A 204 -7.22 -2.20 -18.13
N GLU A 205 -6.82 -1.82 -19.35
CA GLU A 205 -5.63 -2.33 -20.01
C GLU A 205 -4.37 -1.59 -19.52
N PRO A 206 -3.18 -2.21 -19.61
CA PRO A 206 -1.92 -1.52 -19.36
C PRO A 206 -1.70 -0.31 -20.28
N ARG A 207 -0.79 0.59 -19.92
CA ARG A 207 -0.43 1.77 -20.72
C ARG A 207 -0.03 1.36 -22.15
N ASN A 208 -0.74 1.88 -23.14
CA ASN A 208 -0.56 1.47 -24.54
C ASN A 208 0.63 2.16 -25.23
N ALA A 209 1.27 3.15 -24.61
CA ALA A 209 2.38 3.91 -25.19
C ALA A 209 3.29 4.51 -24.10
N THR A 210 4.57 4.66 -24.42
CA THR A 210 5.55 5.41 -23.64
C THR A 210 5.44 6.90 -23.99
N VAL A 211 5.49 7.79 -23.01
CA VAL A 211 5.44 9.26 -23.25
C VAL A 211 6.71 9.90 -22.72
N VAL A 212 7.42 10.64 -23.58
CA VAL A 212 8.72 11.24 -23.27
C VAL A 212 8.68 12.74 -23.55
N THR A 213 9.13 13.56 -22.59
CA THR A 213 9.26 15.01 -22.77
C THR A 213 10.34 15.34 -23.79
N ARG A 214 10.14 16.41 -24.53
CA ARG A 214 11.11 16.89 -25.52
C ARG A 214 11.71 18.24 -25.19
N GLU A 215 11.08 18.96 -24.28
CA GLU A 215 11.57 20.18 -23.66
C GLU A 215 11.21 20.15 -22.16
N PRO A 216 11.74 21.07 -21.34
CA PRO A 216 11.29 21.20 -19.95
C PRO A 216 9.78 21.42 -19.89
N CYS A 217 9.07 20.54 -19.19
CA CYS A 217 7.62 20.59 -19.08
C CYS A 217 7.17 20.86 -17.65
N THR A 218 6.03 21.52 -17.51
CA THR A 218 5.23 21.49 -16.29
C THR A 218 4.05 20.57 -16.53
N VAL A 219 3.97 19.48 -15.77
CA VAL A 219 2.92 18.47 -15.90
C VAL A 219 2.06 18.45 -14.64
N MET A 220 0.74 18.37 -14.82
CA MET A 220 -0.20 18.14 -13.74
C MET A 220 -0.55 16.66 -13.66
N LEU A 221 -0.51 16.07 -12.47
CA LEU A 221 -1.01 14.73 -12.21
C LEU A 221 -2.36 14.76 -11.51
N ILE A 222 -3.26 13.90 -11.97
CA ILE A 222 -4.56 13.70 -11.36
C ILE A 222 -4.71 12.20 -11.05
N PRO A 223 -4.92 11.80 -9.78
CA PRO A 223 -5.26 10.43 -9.41
C PRO A 223 -6.47 9.91 -10.21
N GLY A 224 -6.45 8.64 -10.58
CA GLY A 224 -7.45 8.05 -11.47
C GLY A 224 -8.87 8.07 -10.90
N ASP A 225 -9.01 7.79 -9.61
CA ASP A 225 -10.28 7.88 -8.86
C ASP A 225 -10.85 9.31 -8.87
N GLN A 226 -9.99 10.30 -8.61
CA GLN A 226 -10.36 11.71 -8.67
C GLN A 226 -10.77 12.11 -10.10
N PHE A 227 -10.02 11.66 -11.11
CA PHE A 227 -10.32 11.94 -12.50
C PHE A 227 -11.68 11.36 -12.94
N LEU A 228 -11.98 10.11 -12.56
CA LEU A 228 -13.27 9.46 -12.84
C LEU A 228 -14.44 10.16 -12.12
N SER A 229 -14.22 10.66 -10.90
CA SER A 229 -15.19 11.49 -10.19
C SER A 229 -15.42 12.84 -10.89
N MET A 230 -14.35 13.47 -11.39
CA MET A 230 -14.41 14.73 -12.12
C MET A 230 -15.14 14.59 -13.47
N THR A 231 -14.94 13.50 -14.21
CA THR A 231 -15.66 13.26 -15.47
C THR A 231 -17.16 13.04 -15.24
N SER A 232 -17.53 12.43 -14.11
CA SER A 232 -18.92 12.20 -13.73
C SER A 232 -19.64 13.49 -13.28
N SER A 233 -18.93 14.37 -12.57
CA SER A 233 -19.48 15.61 -12.01
C SER A 233 -19.39 16.81 -12.95
N ASN A 234 -18.47 16.79 -13.93
CA ASN A 234 -18.27 17.88 -14.88
C ASN A 234 -18.22 17.37 -16.34
N PRO A 235 -19.37 17.39 -17.04
CA PRO A 235 -19.47 16.90 -18.42
C PRO A 235 -18.49 17.57 -19.41
N LYS A 236 -18.02 18.80 -19.13
CA LYS A 236 -17.05 19.48 -19.99
C LYS A 236 -15.72 18.73 -20.09
N ILE A 237 -15.30 18.06 -19.02
CA ILE A 237 -14.05 17.29 -19.00
C ILE A 237 -14.18 16.07 -19.92
N ALA A 238 -15.29 15.34 -19.80
CA ALA A 238 -15.60 14.22 -20.69
C ALA A 238 -15.67 14.67 -22.16
N HIS A 239 -16.30 15.82 -22.45
CA HIS A 239 -16.33 16.38 -23.80
C HIS A 239 -14.93 16.71 -24.35
N SER A 240 -14.03 17.27 -23.54
CA SER A 240 -12.65 17.55 -23.96
C SER A 240 -11.87 16.27 -24.30
N LEU A 241 -12.08 15.19 -23.54
CA LEU A 241 -11.48 13.89 -23.83
C LEU A 241 -11.99 13.31 -25.14
N ILE A 242 -13.32 13.30 -25.33
CA ILE A 242 -13.95 12.82 -26.56
C ILE A 242 -13.45 13.61 -27.77
N ALA A 243 -13.36 14.94 -27.64
CA ALA A 243 -12.82 15.79 -28.70
C ALA A 243 -11.34 15.49 -29.00
N SER A 244 -10.53 15.21 -27.98
CA SER A 244 -9.13 14.83 -28.16
C SER A 244 -8.98 13.48 -28.87
N MET A 245 -9.74 12.47 -28.44
CA MET A 245 -9.77 11.16 -29.09
C MET A 245 -10.23 11.26 -30.55
N ALA A 246 -11.28 12.03 -30.83
CA ALA A 246 -11.77 12.25 -32.19
C ALA A 246 -10.69 12.90 -33.09
N ARG A 247 -9.95 13.89 -32.58
CA ARG A 247 -8.82 14.49 -33.31
C ARG A 247 -7.74 13.47 -33.61
N ARG A 248 -7.34 12.65 -32.64
CA ARG A 248 -6.32 11.59 -32.81
C ARG A 248 -6.75 10.54 -33.84
N ILE A 249 -8.01 10.08 -33.79
CA ILE A 249 -8.54 9.14 -34.79
C ILE A 249 -8.49 9.75 -36.19
N GLY A 250 -8.86 11.03 -36.32
CA GLY A 250 -8.76 11.76 -37.59
C GLY A 250 -7.33 11.82 -38.13
N GLN A 251 -6.35 12.11 -37.27
CA GLN A 251 -4.93 12.14 -37.63
C GLN A 251 -4.40 10.76 -38.06
N MET A 252 -4.74 9.71 -37.31
CA MET A 252 -4.36 8.33 -37.66
C MET A 252 -4.95 7.91 -39.01
N ASN A 253 -6.23 8.22 -39.28
CA ASN A 253 -6.86 7.93 -40.56
C ASN A 253 -6.16 8.65 -41.73
N GLN A 254 -5.74 9.90 -41.55
CA GLN A 254 -4.98 10.63 -42.57
C GLN A 254 -3.59 10.02 -42.83
N GLN A 255 -2.90 9.55 -41.78
CA GLN A 255 -1.61 8.86 -41.92
C GLN A 255 -1.76 7.53 -42.67
N ILE A 256 -2.77 6.73 -42.32
CA ILE A 256 -3.07 5.48 -43.02
C ILE A 256 -3.37 5.76 -44.50
N ALA A 257 -4.23 6.74 -44.80
CA ALA A 257 -4.58 7.10 -46.17
C ALA A 257 -3.36 7.48 -47.03
N ARG A 258 -2.41 8.24 -46.46
CA ARG A 258 -1.14 8.60 -47.12
C ARG A 258 -0.26 7.37 -47.39
N LEU A 259 -0.13 6.48 -46.40
CA LEU A 259 0.67 5.25 -46.54
C LEU A 259 0.08 4.27 -47.57
N THR A 260 -1.25 4.25 -47.74
CA THR A 260 -1.90 3.47 -48.81
C THR A 260 -1.79 4.12 -50.17
N ALA A 261 -1.70 5.46 -50.26
CA ALA A 261 -1.56 6.18 -51.52
C ALA A 261 -0.14 6.09 -52.11
N ASP A 262 0.91 6.06 -51.28
CA ASP A 262 2.31 5.92 -51.72
C ASP A 262 2.68 4.49 -52.16
N LYS A 263 1.79 3.50 -51.96
CA LYS A 263 2.01 2.09 -52.32
C LYS A 263 1.23 1.64 -53.58
N GLY A 264 0.44 2.52 -54.20
CA GLY A 264 -0.31 2.26 -55.44
C GLY A 264 0.29 3.02 -56.61
#